data_AF-A0A7Y5EAC5-F1
#
_entry.id   AF-A0A7Y5EAC5-F1
#
_cell.length_a   1.000
_cell.length_b   1.000
_cell.length_c   1.000
_cell.angle_alpha   90.00
_cell.angle_beta   90.00
_cell.angle_gamma   90.00
#
_symmetry.space_group_name_H-M   'P 1'
#
loop_
_entity.id
_entity.type
_entity.pdbx_description
1 polymer ?
#
loop_
_entity_poly.entity_id
_entity_poly.type
_entity_poly.pdbx_seq_one_letter_code
_entity_poly.pdbx_strand_id
1 'polypeptide(L)'
;MVHRFLAGAFALLISGLAFGQAPQSSPAISYTRDIQPIFTEKCVACHACNDAACQLKLESPDGALRGATKVPVYQGERSKAVPTTRLFYDAHSEGEWRKKGFYSVLDNQGSQAALMARMLELGHKTPLTPNAKLPEDIVLGLNRNNMCPLPHEFDAYAGAHPKEGMPLAVTGLTDQEYDTMRRWLAAGAPVEYQPIKPNAAEARQIADWEELLNRPGSTEALVGRWLYEHLFLAHIYFVGGEQDHFFQWVRSRTPSGKAVDLIATRRPNDPPGTDFYYRLIPVQGVIVHKTHITYPMGPQKLKRVKQLFYAGDWHAAALPGYGPRH
;
A
#
# COMPACT_ATOMS: atom_id res chain seq x y z
N MET A 1 -11.49 -7.56 -91.35
CA MET A 1 -11.56 -6.16 -91.82
C MET A 1 -12.44 -5.36 -90.87
N VAL A 2 -11.89 -4.25 -90.36
CA VAL A 2 -12.58 -3.07 -89.76
C VAL A 2 -13.26 -3.23 -88.39
N HIS A 3 -12.44 -3.00 -87.35
CA HIS A 3 -12.62 -2.01 -86.26
C HIS A 3 -14.05 -1.71 -85.77
N ARG A 4 -14.38 -2.35 -84.64
CA ARG A 4 -15.26 -1.81 -83.58
C ARG A 4 -14.45 -0.80 -82.76
N PHE A 5 -15.05 0.32 -82.37
CA PHE A 5 -15.06 0.88 -81.00
C PHE A 5 -15.57 2.33 -81.07
N LEU A 6 -16.87 2.49 -80.78
CA LEU A 6 -17.53 3.77 -80.56
C LEU A 6 -17.89 3.86 -79.08
N ALA A 7 -17.54 5.03 -78.53
CA ALA A 7 -17.90 5.64 -77.26
C ALA A 7 -19.03 4.98 -76.43
N GLY A 8 -18.72 4.66 -75.18
CA GLY A 8 -19.68 4.28 -74.14
C GLY A 8 -19.47 5.13 -72.89
N ALA A 9 -20.52 5.87 -72.55
CA ALA A 9 -20.63 6.91 -71.55
C ALA A 9 -20.08 6.59 -70.14
N PHE A 10 -19.53 7.65 -69.56
CA PHE A 10 -19.18 7.88 -68.17
C PHE A 10 -20.44 7.84 -67.28
N ALA A 11 -20.56 6.88 -66.35
CA ALA A 11 -21.34 7.03 -65.11
C ALA A 11 -21.25 5.79 -64.19
N LEU A 12 -21.15 6.07 -62.89
CA LEU A 12 -21.48 5.22 -61.74
C LEU A 12 -20.53 4.06 -61.40
N LEU A 13 -19.77 4.23 -60.31
CA LEU A 13 -19.72 3.34 -59.14
C LEU A 13 -18.72 3.91 -58.10
N ILE A 14 -19.16 4.91 -57.31
CA ILE A 14 -18.55 5.21 -56.02
C ILE A 14 -19.28 4.34 -55.00
N SER A 15 -18.85 3.09 -54.88
CA SER A 15 -19.36 2.14 -53.89
C SER A 15 -18.50 2.23 -52.63
N GLY A 16 -19.16 2.50 -51.51
CA GLY A 16 -18.53 2.88 -50.25
C GLY A 16 -17.59 1.84 -49.66
N LEU A 17 -16.44 2.34 -49.22
CA LEU A 17 -15.64 1.75 -48.17
C LEU A 17 -15.96 2.47 -46.85
N ALA A 18 -17.18 2.22 -46.33
CA ALA A 18 -17.42 2.41 -44.92
C ALA A 18 -16.72 1.27 -44.19
N PHE A 19 -15.41 1.41 -43.95
CA PHE A 19 -14.72 0.60 -42.96
C PHE A 19 -15.41 0.88 -41.62
N GLY A 20 -16.23 -0.06 -41.17
CA GLY A 20 -16.66 -0.12 -39.79
C GLY A 20 -15.39 -0.15 -38.94
N GLN A 21 -15.09 0.98 -38.29
CA GLN A 21 -14.09 1.01 -37.25
C GLN A 21 -14.62 0.07 -36.16
N ALA A 22 -13.97 -1.09 -36.01
CA ALA A 22 -14.16 -1.90 -34.82
C ALA A 22 -14.01 -0.96 -33.62
N PRO A 23 -14.90 -1.01 -32.60
CA PRO A 23 -14.79 -0.14 -31.45
C PRO A 23 -13.37 -0.32 -30.91
N GLN A 24 -12.60 0.77 -30.93
CA GLN A 24 -11.29 0.78 -30.31
C GLN A 24 -11.53 0.36 -28.86
N SER A 25 -11.07 -0.83 -28.48
CA SER A 25 -11.11 -1.26 -27.10
C SER A 25 -10.39 -0.17 -26.30
N SER A 26 -11.14 0.59 -25.51
CA SER A 26 -10.52 1.55 -24.61
C SER A 26 -9.45 0.79 -23.84
N PRO A 27 -8.20 1.28 -23.77
CA PRO A 27 -7.14 0.56 -23.09
C PRO A 27 -7.61 0.17 -21.69
N ALA A 28 -7.38 -1.08 -21.30
CA ALA A 28 -7.83 -1.59 -20.00
C ALA A 28 -7.32 -0.66 -18.90
N ILE A 29 -8.21 -0.32 -17.96
CA ILE A 29 -7.86 0.48 -16.79
C ILE A 29 -6.84 -0.31 -15.97
N SER A 30 -5.69 0.31 -15.71
CA SER A 30 -4.62 -0.25 -14.90
C SER A 30 -4.76 0.27 -13.48
N TYR A 31 -4.71 -0.63 -12.48
CA TYR A 31 -4.64 -0.25 -11.09
C TYR A 31 -3.47 0.70 -10.81
N THR A 32 -2.26 0.34 -11.21
CA THR A 32 -1.04 1.09 -10.87
C THR A 32 -0.99 2.44 -11.57
N ARG A 33 -1.40 2.49 -12.84
CA ARG A 33 -1.32 3.72 -13.65
C ARG A 33 -2.51 4.66 -13.43
N ASP A 34 -3.72 4.11 -13.28
CA ASP A 34 -4.95 4.92 -13.34
C ASP A 34 -5.66 5.01 -11.98
N ILE A 35 -5.58 3.98 -11.13
CA ILE A 35 -6.35 3.91 -9.87
C ILE A 35 -5.51 4.34 -8.65
N GLN A 36 -4.29 3.83 -8.52
CA GLN A 36 -3.40 4.15 -7.41
C GLN A 36 -3.13 5.66 -7.31
N PRO A 37 -2.98 6.44 -8.40
CA PRO A 37 -2.89 7.90 -8.30
C PRO A 37 -4.15 8.55 -7.72
N ILE A 38 -5.35 8.10 -8.11
CA ILE A 38 -6.62 8.61 -7.56
C ILE A 38 -6.71 8.28 -6.06
N PHE A 39 -6.38 7.05 -5.66
CA PHE A 39 -6.32 6.69 -4.24
C PHE A 39 -5.31 7.55 -3.48
N THR A 40 -4.13 7.78 -4.06
CA THR A 40 -3.08 8.60 -3.46
C THR A 40 -3.56 10.01 -3.18
N GLU A 41 -4.20 10.64 -4.16
CA GLU A 41 -4.63 12.04 -4.05
C GLU A 41 -5.89 12.20 -3.19
N LYS A 42 -6.87 11.30 -3.34
CA LYS A 42 -8.22 11.48 -2.78
C LYS A 42 -8.50 10.67 -1.51
N CYS A 43 -7.72 9.63 -1.21
CA CYS A 43 -8.10 8.64 -0.19
C CYS A 43 -7.02 8.37 0.86
N VAL A 44 -5.76 8.30 0.45
CA VAL A 44 -4.63 7.83 1.29
C VAL A 44 -4.41 8.70 2.54
N ALA A 45 -4.79 9.97 2.53
CA ALA A 45 -4.73 10.82 3.73
C ALA A 45 -5.49 10.22 4.94
N CYS A 46 -6.62 9.55 4.68
CA CYS A 46 -7.46 8.89 5.70
C CYS A 46 -7.36 7.36 5.66
N HIS A 47 -6.94 6.79 4.54
CA HIS A 47 -6.87 5.35 4.29
C HIS A 47 -5.43 4.86 4.14
N ALA A 48 -4.59 5.23 5.11
CA ALA A 48 -3.23 4.72 5.25
C ALA A 48 -2.83 4.65 6.72
N CYS A 49 -1.72 3.97 7.00
CA CYS A 49 -1.17 3.84 8.36
C CYS A 49 -2.10 3.10 9.34
N ASN A 50 -1.75 3.08 10.62
CA ASN A 50 -2.49 2.32 11.64
C ASN A 50 -3.77 3.03 12.10
N ASP A 51 -3.92 4.32 11.82
CA ASP A 51 -5.10 5.14 12.09
C ASP A 51 -6.11 5.13 10.93
N ALA A 52 -5.85 4.36 9.86
CA ALA A 52 -6.75 4.24 8.73
C ALA A 52 -8.19 3.91 9.15
N ALA A 53 -9.17 4.66 8.64
CA ALA A 53 -10.58 4.39 8.90
C ALA A 53 -10.93 2.96 8.48
N CYS A 54 -11.56 2.20 9.38
CA CYS A 54 -11.90 0.78 9.18
C CYS A 54 -10.70 -0.12 8.86
N GLN A 55 -9.48 0.32 9.18
CA GLN A 55 -8.22 -0.25 8.70
C GLN A 55 -8.14 -0.43 7.17
N LEU A 56 -8.99 0.24 6.39
CA LEU A 56 -8.93 0.19 4.95
C LEU A 56 -7.70 0.98 4.49
N LYS A 57 -6.77 0.28 3.87
CA LYS A 57 -5.47 0.79 3.43
C LYS A 57 -5.45 0.84 1.91
N LEU A 58 -5.26 2.02 1.34
CA LEU A 58 -5.31 2.25 -0.11
C LEU A 58 -3.96 2.71 -0.67
N GLU A 59 -2.90 2.67 0.14
CA GLU A 59 -1.54 2.99 -0.27
C GLU A 59 -0.89 1.92 -1.14
N SER A 60 -1.50 0.74 -1.29
CA SER A 60 -0.91 -0.36 -2.07
C SER A 60 -1.97 -1.34 -2.60
N PRO A 61 -1.63 -2.11 -3.66
CA PRO A 61 -2.40 -3.27 -4.13
C PRO A 61 -2.86 -4.22 -3.01
N ASP A 62 -1.94 -4.66 -2.15
CA ASP A 62 -2.24 -5.55 -1.02
C ASP A 62 -3.22 -4.94 -0.01
N GLY A 63 -3.12 -3.62 0.20
CA GLY A 63 -4.07 -2.87 1.03
C GLY A 63 -5.48 -2.90 0.45
N ALA A 64 -5.61 -2.59 -0.83
CA ALA A 64 -6.88 -2.55 -1.53
C ALA A 64 -7.57 -3.93 -1.53
N LEU A 65 -6.82 -5.00 -1.83
CA LEU A 65 -7.30 -6.39 -1.83
C LEU A 65 -7.65 -6.89 -0.42
N ARG A 66 -6.89 -6.49 0.60
CA ARG A 66 -7.21 -6.80 2.00
C ARG A 66 -8.59 -6.27 2.38
N GLY A 67 -8.93 -5.05 1.97
CA GLY A 67 -10.21 -4.42 2.28
C GLY A 67 -10.28 -3.88 3.71
N ALA A 68 -11.49 -3.86 4.27
CA ALA A 68 -11.81 -3.20 5.53
C ALA A 68 -12.14 -4.19 6.66
N THR A 69 -12.12 -3.71 7.91
CA THR A 69 -12.58 -4.48 9.07
C THR A 69 -13.29 -3.57 10.09
N LYS A 70 -14.21 -4.14 10.87
CA LYS A 70 -14.86 -3.46 11.99
C LYS A 70 -13.99 -3.39 13.24
N VAL A 71 -12.88 -4.13 13.30
CA VAL A 71 -12.01 -4.16 14.47
C VAL A 71 -11.18 -2.86 14.53
N PRO A 72 -11.29 -2.03 15.56
CA PRO A 72 -10.46 -0.83 15.66
C PRO A 72 -9.00 -1.20 15.96
N VAL A 73 -8.02 -0.40 15.51
CA VAL A 73 -6.62 -0.57 15.95
C VAL A 73 -6.43 0.01 17.34
N TYR A 74 -6.87 1.25 17.55
CA TYR A 74 -6.79 1.95 18.83
C TYR A 74 -8.11 1.80 19.59
N GLN A 75 -8.07 1.15 20.75
CA GLN A 75 -9.22 0.99 21.65
C GLN A 75 -8.69 1.07 23.09
N GLY A 76 -8.88 2.23 23.73
CA GLY A 76 -8.25 2.56 25.01
C GLY A 76 -8.63 1.63 26.16
N GLU A 77 -9.78 0.96 26.08
CA GLU A 77 -10.28 0.03 27.09
C GLU A 77 -9.61 -1.35 27.05
N ARG A 78 -8.77 -1.64 26.02
CA ARG A 78 -8.11 -2.95 25.93
C ARG A 78 -7.10 -3.16 27.05
N SER A 79 -7.38 -4.15 27.89
CA SER A 79 -6.44 -4.67 28.89
C SER A 79 -5.45 -5.70 28.33
N LYS A 80 -5.67 -6.19 27.11
CA LYS A 80 -4.81 -7.19 26.46
C LYS A 80 -4.50 -6.81 25.02
N ALA A 81 -3.30 -7.20 24.59
CA ALA A 81 -2.89 -7.08 23.21
C ALA A 81 -3.72 -8.02 22.31
N VAL A 82 -4.17 -7.50 21.17
CA VAL A 82 -4.85 -8.28 20.11
C VAL A 82 -3.89 -8.61 18.98
N PRO A 83 -4.14 -9.65 18.17
CA PRO A 83 -3.32 -9.97 17.00
C PRO A 83 -3.11 -8.76 16.09
N THR A 84 -1.91 -8.64 15.52
CA THR A 84 -1.56 -7.56 14.59
C THR A 84 -2.08 -7.85 13.18
N THR A 85 -2.30 -6.78 12.41
CA THR A 85 -2.89 -6.79 11.06
C THR A 85 -2.12 -5.86 10.11
N ARG A 86 -0.79 -5.83 10.21
CA ARG A 86 0.12 -5.05 9.36
C ARG A 86 0.20 -5.72 7.97
N LEU A 87 0.01 -4.92 6.92
CA LEU A 87 0.22 -5.35 5.53
C LEU A 87 1.64 -5.86 5.35
N PHE A 88 1.83 -6.91 4.55
CA PHE A 88 3.13 -7.55 4.26
C PHE A 88 3.79 -8.30 5.42
N TYR A 89 3.21 -8.26 6.63
CA TYR A 89 3.76 -8.94 7.82
C TYR A 89 2.86 -10.04 8.35
N ASP A 90 1.58 -9.73 8.53
CA ASP A 90 0.70 -10.57 9.35
C ASP A 90 -0.20 -11.51 8.52
N ALA A 91 -0.26 -11.32 7.20
CA ALA A 91 -0.87 -12.19 6.18
C ALA A 91 -0.40 -11.78 4.77
N HIS A 92 -0.49 -12.71 3.82
CA HIS A 92 0.05 -12.60 2.45
C HIS A 92 -0.96 -12.99 1.35
N SER A 93 -2.24 -13.21 1.70
CA SER A 93 -3.30 -13.46 0.72
C SER A 93 -4.64 -12.92 1.19
N GLU A 94 -5.54 -12.66 0.26
CA GLU A 94 -6.92 -12.26 0.57
C GLU A 94 -7.62 -13.26 1.49
N GLY A 95 -7.49 -14.56 1.22
CA GLY A 95 -8.10 -15.61 2.03
C GLY A 95 -7.62 -15.58 3.49
N GLU A 96 -6.34 -15.29 3.74
CA GLU A 96 -5.82 -15.10 5.10
C GLU A 96 -6.37 -13.83 5.75
N TRP A 97 -6.55 -12.75 4.99
CA TRP A 97 -7.20 -11.55 5.49
C TRP A 97 -8.69 -11.78 5.83
N ARG A 98 -9.43 -12.54 5.01
CA ARG A 98 -10.82 -12.92 5.31
C ARG A 98 -10.90 -13.71 6.63
N LYS A 99 -9.98 -14.65 6.87
CA LYS A 99 -9.88 -15.39 8.15
C LYS A 99 -9.60 -14.50 9.36
N LYS A 100 -8.98 -13.33 9.15
CA LYS A 100 -8.74 -12.31 10.17
C LYS A 100 -9.89 -11.30 10.34
N GLY A 101 -11.03 -11.52 9.68
CA GLY A 101 -12.21 -10.67 9.81
C GLY A 101 -12.16 -9.40 8.94
N PHE A 102 -11.34 -9.39 7.90
CA PHE A 102 -11.43 -8.37 6.85
C PHE A 102 -12.44 -8.80 5.78
N TYR A 103 -13.10 -7.83 5.16
CA TYR A 103 -14.03 -8.05 4.05
C TYR A 103 -13.64 -7.19 2.85
N SER A 104 -13.92 -7.70 1.65
CA SER A 104 -13.63 -6.96 0.42
C SER A 104 -14.49 -5.71 0.33
N VAL A 105 -13.88 -4.62 -0.12
CA VAL A 105 -14.59 -3.39 -0.53
C VAL A 105 -14.70 -3.29 -2.06
N LEU A 106 -14.05 -4.20 -2.78
CA LEU A 106 -13.90 -4.22 -4.23
C LEU A 106 -14.83 -5.24 -4.91
N ASP A 107 -15.21 -6.30 -4.20
CA ASP A 107 -15.99 -7.40 -4.78
C ASP A 107 -17.46 -7.00 -4.92
N ASN A 108 -18.03 -7.32 -6.08
CA ASN A 108 -19.49 -7.33 -6.24
C ASN A 108 -20.10 -8.51 -5.47
N GLN A 109 -21.24 -8.29 -4.82
CA GLN A 109 -21.96 -9.32 -4.05
C GLN A 109 -23.25 -9.68 -4.78
N GLY A 110 -23.18 -10.65 -5.69
CA GLY A 110 -24.30 -11.00 -6.56
C GLY A 110 -24.68 -9.83 -7.48
N SER A 111 -25.90 -9.31 -7.32
CA SER A 111 -26.37 -8.13 -8.06
C SER A 111 -25.98 -6.80 -7.42
N GLN A 112 -25.36 -6.79 -6.24
CA GLN A 112 -24.94 -5.56 -5.57
C GLN A 112 -23.54 -5.15 -6.03
N ALA A 113 -23.40 -3.88 -6.41
CA ALA A 113 -22.11 -3.29 -6.72
C ALA A 113 -21.18 -3.31 -5.48
N ALA A 114 -19.88 -3.29 -5.74
CA ALA A 114 -18.84 -3.20 -4.72
C ALA A 114 -19.12 -2.08 -3.69
N LEU A 115 -18.80 -2.34 -2.41
CA LEU A 115 -19.01 -1.36 -1.35
C LEU A 115 -18.30 -0.03 -1.63
N MET A 116 -17.09 -0.08 -2.21
CA MET A 116 -16.37 1.12 -2.64
C MET A 116 -17.17 1.90 -3.68
N ALA A 117 -17.75 1.24 -4.69
CA ALA A 117 -18.55 1.91 -5.72
C ALA A 117 -19.74 2.64 -5.11
N ARG A 118 -20.43 2.00 -4.16
CA ARG A 118 -21.60 2.56 -3.47
C ARG A 118 -21.23 3.75 -2.57
N MET A 119 -20.10 3.67 -1.85
CA MET A 119 -19.60 4.79 -1.03
C MET A 119 -19.17 5.99 -1.88
N LEU A 120 -18.53 5.75 -3.03
CA LEU A 120 -18.16 6.80 -3.99
C LEU A 120 -19.40 7.42 -4.64
N GLU A 121 -20.39 6.62 -5.01
CA GLU A 121 -21.66 7.09 -5.58
C GLU A 121 -22.42 7.98 -4.59
N LEU A 122 -22.48 7.58 -3.30
CA LEU A 122 -23.08 8.40 -2.26
C LEU A 122 -22.38 9.76 -2.16
N GLY A 123 -21.04 9.76 -2.07
CA GLY A 123 -20.25 11.00 -1.94
C GLY A 123 -20.41 11.91 -3.14
N HIS A 124 -20.47 11.33 -4.34
CA HIS A 124 -20.64 12.07 -5.58
C HIS A 124 -22.05 12.63 -5.78
N LYS A 125 -23.10 11.93 -5.35
CA LYS A 125 -24.50 12.40 -5.44
C LYS A 125 -24.84 13.49 -4.43
N THR A 126 -24.12 13.55 -3.30
CA THR A 126 -24.35 14.53 -2.23
C THR A 126 -23.06 15.28 -1.91
N PRO A 127 -22.51 16.06 -2.86
CA PRO A 127 -21.27 16.77 -2.63
C PRO A 127 -21.45 17.83 -1.54
N LEU A 128 -20.42 17.97 -0.71
CA LEU A 128 -20.34 19.05 0.27
C LEU A 128 -19.98 20.36 -0.44
N THR A 129 -20.49 21.48 0.06
CA THR A 129 -20.16 22.80 -0.49
C THR A 129 -18.67 23.07 -0.34
N PRO A 130 -17.93 23.29 -1.45
CA PRO A 130 -16.50 23.57 -1.39
C PRO A 130 -16.18 24.80 -0.55
N ASN A 131 -15.09 24.75 0.23
CA ASN A 131 -14.61 25.86 1.07
C ASN A 131 -15.65 26.40 2.08
N ALA A 132 -16.67 25.62 2.42
CA ALA A 132 -17.66 25.97 3.44
C ALA A 132 -17.46 25.12 4.70
N LYS A 133 -17.99 25.62 5.83
CA LYS A 133 -18.08 24.83 7.05
C LYS A 133 -18.95 23.60 6.81
N LEU A 134 -18.54 22.46 7.34
CA LEU A 134 -19.33 21.24 7.28
C LEU A 134 -20.66 21.39 8.03
N PRO A 135 -21.73 20.74 7.54
CA PRO A 135 -22.96 20.56 8.29
C PRO A 135 -22.71 20.01 9.71
N GLU A 136 -23.48 20.47 10.71
CA GLU A 136 -23.28 20.11 12.13
C GLU A 136 -23.55 18.63 12.43
N ASP A 137 -24.33 17.96 11.58
CA ASP A 137 -24.62 16.53 11.64
C ASP A 137 -23.43 15.66 11.23
N ILE A 138 -22.41 16.21 10.55
CA ILE A 138 -21.20 15.49 10.18
C ILE A 138 -20.15 15.65 11.29
N VAL A 139 -20.09 14.67 12.19
CA VAL A 139 -19.11 14.65 13.28
C VAL A 139 -17.77 14.10 12.81
N LEU A 140 -16.73 14.94 12.85
CA LEU A 140 -15.34 14.58 12.62
C LEU A 140 -14.51 14.68 13.91
N GLY A 141 -13.24 14.29 13.84
CA GLY A 141 -12.26 14.48 14.91
C GLY A 141 -11.71 13.18 15.49
N LEU A 142 -10.87 13.31 16.52
CA LEU A 142 -10.12 12.20 17.13
C LEU A 142 -11.02 11.12 17.76
N ASN A 143 -12.22 11.50 18.18
CA ASN A 143 -13.20 10.60 18.81
C ASN A 143 -14.29 10.15 17.83
N ARG A 144 -14.14 10.39 16.51
CA ARG A 144 -15.11 9.91 15.52
C ARG A 144 -15.16 8.39 15.60
N ASN A 145 -16.35 7.85 15.86
CA ASN A 145 -16.57 6.43 15.77
C ASN A 145 -16.68 6.04 14.29
N ASN A 146 -15.66 5.39 13.76
CA ASN A 146 -15.66 4.98 12.36
C ASN A 146 -16.71 3.91 12.12
N MET A 147 -17.70 4.25 11.29
CA MET A 147 -18.72 3.31 10.84
C MET A 147 -18.17 2.52 9.67
N CYS A 148 -18.05 1.20 9.87
CA CYS A 148 -17.46 0.28 8.90
C CYS A 148 -18.55 -0.69 8.41
N PRO A 149 -19.49 -0.21 7.56
CA PRO A 149 -20.57 -1.05 7.09
C PRO A 149 -20.02 -2.22 6.25
N LEU A 150 -20.64 -3.38 6.42
CA LEU A 150 -20.53 -4.50 5.49
C LEU A 150 -21.32 -4.19 4.21
N PRO A 151 -21.05 -4.87 3.08
CA PRO A 151 -21.80 -4.67 1.84
C PRO A 151 -23.33 -4.73 2.00
N HIS A 152 -23.84 -5.65 2.81
CA HIS A 152 -25.28 -5.79 3.07
C HIS A 152 -25.85 -4.76 4.06
N GLU A 153 -25.01 -4.02 4.78
CA GLU A 153 -25.43 -2.99 5.75
C GLU A 153 -25.45 -1.59 5.12
N PHE A 154 -24.93 -1.43 3.89
CA PHE A 154 -24.75 -0.13 3.26
C PHE A 154 -26.04 0.67 3.12
N ASP A 155 -27.17 0.05 2.76
CA ASP A 155 -28.42 0.82 2.55
C ASP A 155 -28.92 1.46 3.83
N ALA A 156 -28.79 0.77 4.97
CA ALA A 156 -29.09 1.33 6.28
C ALA A 156 -28.13 2.48 6.64
N TYR A 157 -26.83 2.30 6.36
CA TYR A 157 -25.83 3.36 6.54
C TYR A 157 -26.15 4.60 5.71
N ALA A 158 -26.40 4.44 4.41
CA ALA A 158 -26.66 5.55 3.50
C ALA A 158 -27.97 6.29 3.85
N GLY A 159 -28.99 5.56 4.33
CA GLY A 159 -30.22 6.17 4.81
C GLY A 159 -30.03 7.02 6.08
N ALA A 160 -29.19 6.56 7.01
CA ALA A 160 -28.89 7.28 8.25
C ALA A 160 -27.87 8.42 8.06
N HIS A 161 -26.95 8.27 7.09
CA HIS A 161 -25.83 9.19 6.86
C HIS A 161 -25.76 9.63 5.38
N PRO A 162 -26.80 10.30 4.85
CA PRO A 162 -26.92 10.57 3.41
C PRO A 162 -25.85 11.52 2.85
N LYS A 163 -25.09 12.23 3.69
CA LYS A 163 -23.99 13.13 3.30
C LYS A 163 -22.60 12.59 3.66
N GLU A 164 -22.50 11.36 4.15
CA GLU A 164 -21.24 10.76 4.60
C GLU A 164 -20.69 9.71 3.61
N GLY A 165 -20.86 9.97 2.31
CA GLY A 165 -20.15 9.23 1.26
C GLY A 165 -18.67 9.61 1.18
N MET A 166 -17.92 8.88 0.37
CA MET A 166 -16.47 9.05 0.26
C MET A 166 -16.07 9.76 -1.04
N PRO A 167 -14.99 10.56 -1.06
CA PRO A 167 -14.19 11.02 0.09
C PRO A 167 -14.96 12.01 0.98
N LEU A 168 -15.03 11.72 2.28
CA LEU A 168 -15.78 12.55 3.23
C LEU A 168 -14.95 13.77 3.67
N ALA A 169 -15.57 14.95 3.63
CA ALA A 169 -15.02 16.19 4.19
C ALA A 169 -13.65 16.63 3.64
N VAL A 170 -13.32 16.15 2.44
CA VAL A 170 -12.15 16.56 1.66
C VAL A 170 -12.57 16.80 0.21
N THR A 171 -11.63 17.20 -0.64
CA THR A 171 -11.89 17.34 -2.08
C THR A 171 -12.37 16.02 -2.67
N GLY A 172 -13.56 16.03 -3.26
CA GLY A 172 -14.13 14.87 -3.93
C GLY A 172 -13.37 14.50 -5.21
N LEU A 173 -13.83 13.43 -5.86
CA LEU A 173 -13.36 13.04 -7.18
C LEU A 173 -13.95 14.01 -8.21
N THR A 174 -13.15 14.39 -9.20
CA THR A 174 -13.65 14.96 -10.45
C THR A 174 -14.50 13.93 -11.19
N ASP A 175 -15.36 14.37 -12.11
CA ASP A 175 -16.21 13.47 -12.90
C ASP A 175 -15.41 12.41 -13.67
N GLN A 176 -14.21 12.78 -14.16
CA GLN A 176 -13.31 11.87 -14.86
C GLN A 176 -12.70 10.82 -13.92
N GLU A 177 -12.25 11.22 -12.73
CA GLU A 177 -11.73 10.30 -11.72
C GLU A 177 -12.83 9.35 -11.25
N TYR A 178 -14.03 9.88 -10.99
CA TYR A 178 -15.19 9.08 -10.58
C TYR A 178 -15.57 8.06 -11.66
N ASP A 179 -15.66 8.47 -12.93
CA ASP A 179 -15.95 7.54 -14.02
C ASP A 179 -14.88 6.45 -14.17
N THR A 180 -13.60 6.82 -14.01
CA THR A 180 -12.48 5.86 -14.05
C THR A 180 -12.61 4.83 -12.93
N MET A 181 -12.85 5.27 -11.70
CA MET A 181 -13.10 4.39 -10.56
C MET A 181 -14.32 3.48 -10.78
N ARG A 182 -15.43 4.05 -11.27
CA ARG A 182 -16.66 3.31 -11.55
C ARG A 182 -16.46 2.22 -12.59
N ARG A 183 -15.80 2.53 -13.71
CA ARG A 183 -15.51 1.55 -14.77
C ARG A 183 -14.58 0.45 -14.29
N TRP A 184 -13.56 0.80 -13.50
CA TRP A 184 -12.65 -0.17 -12.91
C TRP A 184 -13.37 -1.12 -11.94
N LEU A 185 -14.19 -0.60 -11.03
CA LEU A 185 -14.98 -1.41 -10.09
C LEU A 185 -16.01 -2.29 -10.82
N ALA A 186 -16.67 -1.75 -11.85
CA ALA A 186 -17.62 -2.50 -12.68
C ALA A 186 -16.94 -3.66 -13.44
N ALA A 187 -15.67 -3.50 -13.81
CA ALA A 187 -14.85 -4.54 -14.43
C ALA A 187 -14.33 -5.59 -13.42
N GLY A 188 -14.79 -5.57 -12.17
CA GLY A 188 -14.35 -6.49 -11.12
C GLY A 188 -13.08 -6.04 -10.40
N ALA A 189 -12.69 -4.77 -10.55
CA ALA A 189 -11.56 -4.14 -9.87
C ALA A 189 -10.25 -4.94 -9.98
N PRO A 190 -9.78 -5.29 -11.19
CA PRO A 190 -8.51 -5.99 -11.34
C PRO A 190 -7.38 -5.17 -10.69
N VAL A 191 -6.63 -5.81 -9.80
CA VAL A 191 -5.49 -5.22 -9.11
C VAL A 191 -4.22 -5.92 -9.59
N GLU A 192 -3.47 -5.27 -10.49
CA GLU A 192 -2.12 -5.73 -10.80
C GLU A 192 -1.12 -5.27 -9.73
N TYR A 193 -0.16 -6.15 -9.45
CA TYR A 193 0.92 -5.90 -8.50
C TYR A 193 2.28 -5.90 -9.21
N GLN A 194 3.03 -4.81 -9.07
CA GLN A 194 4.43 -4.75 -9.48
C GLN A 194 5.28 -4.41 -8.26
N PRO A 195 5.95 -5.42 -7.65
CA PRO A 195 6.77 -5.17 -6.47
C PRO A 195 7.96 -4.31 -6.83
N ILE A 196 8.24 -3.32 -5.99
CA ILE A 196 9.50 -2.56 -6.05
C ILE A 196 10.64 -3.54 -5.80
N LYS A 197 11.68 -3.46 -6.64
CA LYS A 197 12.89 -4.28 -6.54
C LYS A 197 14.11 -3.37 -6.47
N PRO A 198 15.12 -3.70 -5.65
CA PRO A 198 16.36 -2.94 -5.64
C PRO A 198 17.04 -2.98 -7.00
N ASN A 199 17.58 -1.85 -7.46
CA ASN A 199 18.47 -1.81 -8.60
C ASN A 199 19.86 -2.37 -8.23
N ALA A 200 20.78 -2.46 -9.19
CA ALA A 200 22.10 -3.06 -8.95
C ALA A 200 22.96 -2.29 -7.94
N ALA A 201 22.85 -0.96 -7.87
CA ALA A 201 23.60 -0.14 -6.91
C ALA A 201 23.04 -0.31 -5.49
N GLU A 202 21.72 -0.33 -5.35
CA GLU A 202 21.02 -0.59 -4.09
C GLU A 202 21.30 -2.00 -3.59
N ALA A 203 21.24 -3.01 -4.45
CA ALA A 203 21.51 -4.40 -4.09
C ALA A 203 22.92 -4.59 -3.51
N ARG A 204 23.93 -3.91 -4.05
CA ARG A 204 25.30 -3.93 -3.50
C ARG A 204 25.35 -3.30 -2.10
N GLN A 205 24.72 -2.14 -1.92
CA GLN A 205 24.70 -1.48 -0.62
C GLN A 205 23.90 -2.29 0.42
N ILE A 206 22.78 -2.90 0.02
CA ILE A 206 22.02 -3.84 0.86
C ILE A 206 22.93 -4.96 1.34
N ALA A 207 23.70 -5.59 0.44
CA ALA A 207 24.63 -6.66 0.80
C ALA A 207 25.69 -6.19 1.80
N ASP A 208 26.31 -5.02 1.59
CA ASP A 208 27.32 -4.47 2.52
C ASP A 208 26.77 -4.21 3.93
N TRP A 209 25.53 -3.72 4.03
CA TRP A 209 24.87 -3.45 5.31
C TRP A 209 24.37 -4.71 5.99
N GLU A 210 23.77 -5.64 5.25
CA GLU A 210 23.37 -6.95 5.76
C GLU A 210 24.59 -7.74 6.25
N GLU A 211 25.72 -7.68 5.54
CA GLU A 211 26.98 -8.29 5.99
C GLU A 211 27.42 -7.71 7.33
N LEU A 212 27.39 -6.37 7.50
CA LEU A 212 27.77 -5.74 8.77
C LEU A 212 26.88 -6.17 9.93
N LEU A 213 25.55 -6.14 9.76
CA LEU A 213 24.61 -6.40 10.85
C LEU A 213 24.55 -7.89 11.22
N ASN A 214 24.96 -8.78 10.32
CA ASN A 214 24.94 -10.24 10.53
C ASN A 214 26.33 -10.83 10.82
N ARG A 215 27.34 -10.01 11.16
CA ARG A 215 28.65 -10.55 11.53
C ARG A 215 28.57 -11.39 12.81
N PRO A 216 29.30 -12.52 12.88
CA PRO A 216 29.37 -13.31 14.10
C PRO A 216 30.20 -12.58 15.16
N GLY A 217 29.83 -12.76 16.43
CA GLY A 217 30.53 -12.19 17.58
C GLY A 217 29.56 -11.48 18.53
N SER A 218 29.89 -11.44 19.83
CA SER A 218 29.03 -10.83 20.86
C SER A 218 28.93 -9.32 20.69
N THR A 219 30.03 -8.66 20.36
CA THR A 219 30.07 -7.21 20.07
C THR A 219 29.24 -6.89 18.83
N GLU A 220 29.44 -7.65 17.76
CA GLU A 220 28.76 -7.51 16.47
C GLU A 220 27.25 -7.73 16.61
N ALA A 221 26.84 -8.78 17.32
CA ALA A 221 25.44 -9.06 17.58
C ALA A 221 24.78 -7.97 18.43
N LEU A 222 25.48 -7.42 19.44
CA LEU A 222 24.97 -6.32 20.26
C LEU A 222 24.78 -5.04 19.41
N VAL A 223 25.76 -4.69 18.59
CA VAL A 223 25.70 -3.51 17.71
C VAL A 223 24.62 -3.69 16.64
N GLY A 224 24.54 -4.86 16.01
CA GLY A 224 23.52 -5.19 15.01
C GLY A 224 22.11 -5.08 15.59
N ARG A 225 21.91 -5.60 16.81
CA ARG A 225 20.65 -5.44 17.55
C ARG A 225 20.34 -3.97 17.84
N TRP A 226 21.29 -3.22 18.37
CA TRP A 226 21.10 -1.81 18.69
C TRP A 226 20.70 -1.02 17.44
N LEU A 227 21.41 -1.21 16.32
CA LEU A 227 21.10 -0.57 15.04
C LEU A 227 19.70 -0.95 14.54
N TYR A 228 19.35 -2.24 14.55
CA TYR A 228 18.02 -2.70 14.15
C TYR A 228 16.92 -2.06 15.00
N GLU A 229 17.03 -2.10 16.33
CA GLU A 229 15.99 -1.59 17.23
C GLU A 229 15.79 -0.07 17.09
N HIS A 230 16.85 0.68 16.78
CA HIS A 230 16.79 2.14 16.63
C HIS A 230 16.43 2.58 15.20
N LEU A 231 16.67 1.74 14.19
CA LEU A 231 16.36 2.02 12.78
C LEU A 231 15.09 1.30 12.30
N PHE A 232 14.43 0.51 13.15
CA PHE A 232 13.27 -0.30 12.77
C PHE A 232 12.11 0.50 12.18
N LEU A 233 11.89 1.74 12.64
CA LEU A 233 10.84 2.62 12.14
C LEU A 233 11.29 3.50 10.96
N ALA A 234 12.58 3.46 10.60
CA ALA A 234 13.12 4.32 9.56
C ALA A 234 12.94 3.67 8.18
N HIS A 235 12.52 4.48 7.22
CA HIS A 235 12.66 4.21 5.80
C HIS A 235 14.08 4.57 5.37
N ILE A 236 14.83 3.56 4.95
CA ILE A 236 16.19 3.68 4.46
C ILE A 236 16.14 4.06 2.99
N TYR A 237 16.94 5.04 2.58
CA TYR A 237 17.27 5.25 1.18
C TYR A 237 18.78 5.21 1.01
N PHE A 238 19.22 4.77 -0.16
CA PHE A 238 20.65 4.67 -0.46
C PHE A 238 21.15 5.91 -1.18
N VAL A 239 22.30 6.41 -0.76
CA VAL A 239 23.01 7.47 -1.50
C VAL A 239 23.37 6.93 -2.89
N GLY A 240 22.90 7.62 -3.93
CA GLY A 240 23.02 7.17 -5.31
C GLY A 240 22.09 6.02 -5.69
N GLY A 241 21.06 5.73 -4.88
CA GLY A 241 19.94 4.87 -5.22
C GLY A 241 18.86 5.59 -6.05
N GLU A 242 17.80 4.88 -6.37
CA GLU A 242 16.62 5.42 -7.03
C GLU A 242 15.85 6.36 -6.09
N GLN A 243 15.34 7.49 -6.58
CA GLN A 243 14.82 8.56 -5.72
C GLN A 243 13.62 8.15 -4.87
N ASP A 244 12.78 7.25 -5.37
CA ASP A 244 11.55 6.81 -4.71
C ASP A 244 11.67 5.38 -4.13
N HIS A 245 12.86 4.79 -4.15
CA HIS A 245 13.09 3.50 -3.52
C HIS A 245 13.46 3.67 -2.04
N PHE A 246 12.58 3.16 -1.19
CA PHE A 246 12.83 3.05 0.24
C PHE A 246 12.87 1.60 0.68
N PHE A 247 13.64 1.35 1.73
CA PHE A 247 13.84 0.03 2.31
C PHE A 247 13.58 0.09 3.81
N GLN A 248 13.27 -1.04 4.41
CA GLN A 248 13.06 -1.15 5.85
C GLN A 248 13.77 -2.39 6.38
N TRP A 249 14.27 -2.28 7.61
CA TRP A 249 14.90 -3.41 8.29
C TRP A 249 13.86 -4.40 8.79
N VAL A 250 14.14 -5.68 8.55
CA VAL A 250 13.36 -6.79 9.08
C VAL A 250 14.27 -7.87 9.63
N ARG A 251 13.71 -8.76 10.46
CA ARG A 251 14.34 -10.03 10.81
C ARG A 251 13.79 -11.13 9.91
N SER A 252 14.66 -12.00 9.43
CA SER A 252 14.36 -13.10 8.51
C SER A 252 14.93 -14.41 9.02
N ARG A 253 14.22 -15.53 8.85
CA ARG A 253 14.77 -16.88 9.10
C ARG A 253 15.80 -17.29 8.03
N THR A 254 15.80 -16.61 6.89
CA THR A 254 16.68 -16.88 5.74
C THR A 254 17.75 -15.80 5.54
N PRO A 255 19.00 -16.19 5.21
CA PRO A 255 20.11 -15.26 4.98
C PRO A 255 20.02 -14.54 3.63
N SER A 256 20.87 -13.53 3.45
CA SER A 256 21.10 -12.81 2.19
C SER A 256 21.25 -13.77 0.99
N GLY A 257 20.71 -13.38 -0.16
CA GLY A 257 20.67 -14.22 -1.36
C GLY A 257 19.51 -15.22 -1.42
N LYS A 258 18.78 -15.44 -0.31
CA LYS A 258 17.50 -16.17 -0.30
C LYS A 258 16.31 -15.22 -0.14
N ALA A 259 15.14 -15.66 -0.61
CA ALA A 259 13.87 -14.99 -0.37
C ALA A 259 13.65 -14.80 1.13
N VAL A 260 13.22 -13.60 1.53
CA VAL A 260 13.04 -13.23 2.93
C VAL A 260 11.90 -14.05 3.54
N ASP A 261 12.19 -14.74 4.64
CA ASP A 261 11.23 -15.46 5.46
C ASP A 261 11.03 -14.68 6.76
N LEU A 262 10.03 -13.81 6.76
CA LEU A 262 9.85 -12.75 7.73
C LEU A 262 9.53 -13.24 9.15
N ILE A 263 10.15 -12.61 10.14
CA ILE A 263 9.82 -12.77 11.57
C ILE A 263 9.06 -11.52 12.03
N ALA A 264 7.73 -11.60 12.02
CA ALA A 264 6.83 -10.48 12.28
C ALA A 264 6.54 -10.25 13.77
N THR A 265 7.56 -10.05 14.61
CA THR A 265 7.31 -9.69 16.01
C THR A 265 6.58 -8.35 16.14
N ARG A 266 5.88 -8.13 17.26
CA ARG A 266 5.15 -6.87 17.49
C ARG A 266 6.11 -5.70 17.69
N ARG A 267 7.16 -5.90 18.49
CA ARG A 267 8.20 -4.91 18.78
C ARG A 267 9.53 -5.37 18.21
N PRO A 268 10.44 -4.45 17.86
CA PRO A 268 11.76 -4.84 17.37
C PRO A 268 12.60 -5.56 18.43
N ASN A 269 12.40 -5.23 19.70
CA ASN A 269 13.09 -5.86 20.83
C ASN A 269 12.37 -7.08 21.41
N ASP A 270 11.25 -7.55 20.82
CA ASP A 270 10.63 -8.80 21.24
C ASP A 270 11.53 -10.00 20.84
N PRO A 271 11.52 -11.10 21.62
CA PRO A 271 12.28 -12.31 21.28
C PRO A 271 11.92 -12.83 19.88
N PRO A 272 12.91 -13.12 19.02
CA PRO A 272 12.66 -13.62 17.67
C PRO A 272 12.11 -15.06 17.66
N GLY A 273 12.36 -15.83 18.73
CA GLY A 273 11.92 -17.23 18.88
C GLY A 273 12.69 -18.26 18.05
N THR A 274 13.64 -17.82 17.22
CA THR A 274 14.48 -18.64 16.35
C THR A 274 15.74 -17.84 16.00
N ASP A 275 16.75 -18.53 15.46
CA ASP A 275 17.86 -17.88 14.78
C ASP A 275 17.35 -17.07 13.58
N PHE A 276 18.02 -15.97 13.28
CA PHE A 276 17.57 -15.00 12.29
C PHE A 276 18.72 -14.19 11.70
N TYR A 277 18.39 -13.47 10.63
CA TYR A 277 19.24 -12.53 9.93
C TYR A 277 18.55 -11.17 9.83
N TYR A 278 19.28 -10.09 10.01
CA TYR A 278 18.82 -8.75 9.65
C TYR A 278 18.85 -8.59 8.14
N ARG A 279 17.71 -8.23 7.56
CA ARG A 279 17.52 -8.09 6.11
C ARG A 279 16.89 -6.74 5.79
N LEU A 280 17.20 -6.19 4.63
CA LEU A 280 16.51 -5.03 4.08
C LEU A 280 15.53 -5.50 3.01
N ILE A 281 14.28 -5.05 3.13
CA ILE A 281 13.26 -5.26 2.10
C ILE A 281 12.78 -3.92 1.56
N PRO A 282 12.40 -3.83 0.27
CA PRO A 282 11.79 -2.61 -0.26
C PRO A 282 10.45 -2.35 0.43
N VAL A 283 10.20 -1.09 0.78
CA VAL A 283 8.88 -0.60 1.20
C VAL A 283 7.99 -0.61 -0.03
N GLN A 284 6.83 -1.27 0.07
CA GLN A 284 5.89 -1.40 -1.03
C GLN A 284 4.76 -0.38 -0.89
N GLY A 285 4.22 0.05 -2.04
CA GLY A 285 3.15 1.03 -2.09
C GLY A 285 3.63 2.48 -1.97
N VAL A 286 2.67 3.38 -1.86
CA VAL A 286 2.87 4.81 -1.82
C VAL A 286 3.38 5.23 -0.45
N ILE A 287 4.42 6.07 -0.46
CA ILE A 287 4.99 6.64 0.76
C ILE A 287 4.04 7.69 1.34
N VAL A 288 3.71 7.53 2.61
CA VAL A 288 2.86 8.45 3.36
C VAL A 288 3.65 9.15 4.45
N HIS A 289 3.53 10.47 4.51
CA HIS A 289 4.31 11.30 5.42
C HIS A 289 4.16 10.91 6.90
N LYS A 290 2.97 10.42 7.30
CA LYS A 290 2.65 9.99 8.67
C LYS A 290 3.58 8.90 9.23
N THR A 291 4.19 8.08 8.36
CA THR A 291 5.09 6.99 8.77
C THR A 291 6.44 7.07 8.08
N HIS A 292 6.80 8.22 7.51
CA HIS A 292 7.99 8.35 6.67
C HIS A 292 9.13 9.06 7.40
N ILE A 293 9.78 8.35 8.32
CA ILE A 293 11.03 8.81 8.95
C ILE A 293 12.18 8.31 8.08
N THR A 294 12.94 9.20 7.45
CA THR A 294 14.01 8.78 6.53
C THR A 294 15.36 8.67 7.20
N TYR A 295 16.17 7.71 6.75
CA TYR A 295 17.55 7.57 7.17
C TYR A 295 18.47 7.27 5.97
N PRO A 296 19.40 8.17 5.62
CA PRO A 296 20.34 7.93 4.53
C PRO A 296 21.36 6.85 4.91
N MET A 297 21.49 5.86 4.04
CA MET A 297 22.57 4.88 4.08
C MET A 297 23.47 4.98 2.85
N GLY A 298 24.74 4.62 3.04
CA GLY A 298 25.71 4.55 1.95
C GLY A 298 27.14 4.33 2.46
N PRO A 299 28.13 4.29 1.55
CA PRO A 299 29.50 3.89 1.91
C PRO A 299 30.12 4.74 3.02
N GLN A 300 29.89 6.06 3.00
CA GLN A 300 30.37 6.96 4.05
C GLN A 300 29.69 6.71 5.40
N LYS A 301 28.37 6.48 5.39
CA LYS A 301 27.61 6.15 6.60
C LYS A 301 28.06 4.82 7.18
N LEU A 302 28.27 3.81 6.34
CA LEU A 302 28.77 2.51 6.73
C LEU A 302 30.16 2.61 7.37
N LYS A 303 31.07 3.39 6.76
CA LYS A 303 32.39 3.69 7.33
C LYS A 303 32.28 4.37 8.70
N ARG A 304 31.36 5.33 8.85
CA ARG A 304 31.13 6.02 10.13
C ARG A 304 30.61 5.08 11.21
N VAL A 305 29.66 4.20 10.89
CA VAL A 305 29.18 3.17 11.82
C VAL A 305 30.32 2.23 12.23
N LYS A 306 31.13 1.77 11.26
CA LYS A 306 32.32 0.96 11.54
C LYS A 306 33.29 1.67 12.49
N GLN A 307 33.56 2.96 12.26
CA GLN A 307 34.42 3.77 13.12
C GLN A 307 33.85 3.94 14.54
N LEU A 308 32.55 4.20 14.67
CA LEU A 308 31.92 4.46 15.96
C LEU A 308 31.89 3.22 16.86
N PHE A 309 31.58 2.06 16.28
CA PHE A 309 31.32 0.86 17.07
C PHE A 309 32.50 -0.13 17.10
N TYR A 310 33.43 -0.08 16.14
CA TYR A 310 34.46 -1.12 15.99
C TYR A 310 35.91 -0.61 15.95
N ALA A 311 36.16 0.70 16.09
CA ALA A 311 37.54 1.22 16.09
C ALA A 311 38.20 1.23 17.48
N GLY A 312 37.42 1.12 18.55
CA GLY A 312 37.92 1.12 19.93
C GLY A 312 38.19 -0.31 20.45
N ASP A 313 38.96 -0.39 21.53
CA ASP A 313 39.22 -1.64 22.24
C ASP A 313 38.13 -1.89 23.30
N TRP A 314 37.00 -2.44 22.86
CA TRP A 314 35.90 -2.83 23.73
C TRP A 314 35.22 -4.08 23.18
N HIS A 315 34.72 -4.93 24.08
CA HIS A 315 34.06 -6.16 23.71
C HIS A 315 32.86 -6.43 24.61
N ALA A 316 31.75 -6.91 24.03
CA ALA A 316 30.59 -7.33 24.81
C ALA A 316 30.87 -8.71 25.44
N ALA A 317 30.90 -8.80 26.77
CA ALA A 317 31.11 -10.07 27.47
C ALA A 317 29.91 -11.03 27.33
N ALA A 318 28.69 -10.48 27.21
CA ALA A 318 27.47 -11.23 27.01
C ALA A 318 26.43 -10.37 26.26
N LEU A 319 25.46 -11.04 25.65
CA LEU A 319 24.31 -10.37 25.02
C LEU A 319 23.17 -10.23 26.02
N PRO A 320 22.55 -9.03 26.15
CA PRO A 320 21.33 -8.90 26.94
C PRO A 320 20.19 -9.70 26.29
N GLY A 321 19.21 -10.12 27.11
CA GLY A 321 17.99 -10.77 26.63
C GLY A 321 17.08 -9.82 25.84
N TYR A 322 16.00 -10.34 25.26
CA TYR A 322 14.99 -9.57 24.55
C TYR A 322 13.83 -9.18 25.46
N GLY A 323 13.12 -8.09 25.12
CA GLY A 323 11.93 -7.61 25.80
C GLY A 323 12.21 -6.59 26.93
N PRO A 324 11.16 -6.06 27.56
CA PRO A 324 11.25 -4.90 28.47
C PRO A 324 11.95 -5.14 29.81
N ARG A 325 12.45 -6.36 30.06
CA ARG A 325 13.13 -6.74 31.32
C ARG A 325 14.65 -6.89 31.15
N HIS A 326 15.18 -6.51 30.00
CA HIS A 326 16.58 -6.59 29.60
C HIS A 326 16.97 -5.32 28.85
#